data_AF-A0A7R9HFP7-F1
#
_entry.id   AF-A0A7R9HFP7-F1
#
_cell.length_a   1.000
_cell.length_b   1.000
_cell.length_c   1.000
_cell.angle_alpha   90.00
_cell.angle_beta   90.00
_cell.angle_gamma   90.00
#
_symmetry.space_group_name_H-M   'P 1'
#
loop_
_entity.id
_entity.type
_entity.pdbx_description
1 polymer ?
#
loop_
_entity_poly.entity_id
_entity_poly.type
_entity_poly.pdbx_seq_one_letter_code
_entity_poly.pdbx_strand_id
1 'polypeptide(L)'
;RKLNESFGECARPHVGWQIDPFGHSREMASLFAQLGYDGLFIGRLDFQDKQQRFRTKTTEMIWEGSDNLGSSANLFTNVLFNNYAPPPGFCFDVLCADEPIIDDDRSPEYNVPRRASQFIKYIKHQVQFYRSNNTILTMGGDFTYQDTHMWFKNLDKLISYVNAKEDSNLNLVYSTPSCYLKAVNDANLTWPTKNDDFFPYASDPHSYWTGYFTSRPTIKRFERVGNNFLQVPNPEWS
;
A
#
# COMPACT_ATOMS: atom_id res chain seq x y z
N ARG A 1 -13.22 17.47 -5.72
CA ARG A 1 -14.52 17.92 -6.25
C ARG A 1 -15.53 16.77 -6.35
N LYS A 2 -15.45 15.86 -7.34
CA LYS A 2 -16.44 14.77 -7.52
C LYS A 2 -16.72 13.94 -6.26
N LEU A 3 -15.68 13.52 -5.54
CA LEU A 3 -15.86 12.77 -4.28
C LEU A 3 -16.66 13.56 -3.23
N ASN A 4 -16.35 14.84 -3.05
CA ASN A 4 -17.07 15.71 -2.11
C ASN A 4 -18.52 15.93 -2.56
N GLU A 5 -18.76 16.17 -3.85
CA GLU A 5 -20.12 16.34 -4.39
C GLU A 5 -20.96 15.07 -4.27
N SER A 6 -20.35 13.88 -4.40
CA SER A 6 -21.07 12.59 -4.35
C SER A 6 -21.24 12.04 -2.95
N PHE A 7 -20.26 12.23 -2.07
CA PHE A 7 -20.18 11.53 -0.78
C PHE A 7 -19.99 12.48 0.42
N GLY A 8 -19.93 13.79 0.18
CA GLY A 8 -19.72 14.81 1.20
C GLY A 8 -18.28 14.96 1.66
N GLU A 9 -18.07 15.87 2.60
CA GLU A 9 -16.75 16.27 3.08
C GLU A 9 -16.00 15.12 3.75
N CYS A 10 -16.72 14.24 4.44
CA CYS A 10 -16.18 13.06 5.12
C CYS A 10 -15.51 12.05 4.17
N ALA A 11 -15.77 12.13 2.86
CA ALA A 11 -15.17 11.26 1.86
C ALA A 11 -13.88 11.85 1.25
N ARG A 12 -13.40 13.00 1.73
CA ARG A 12 -12.11 13.55 1.32
C ARG A 12 -11.01 12.52 1.64
N PRO A 13 -10.21 12.10 0.66
CA PRO A 13 -9.09 11.20 0.93
C PRO A 13 -8.02 11.89 1.78
N HIS A 14 -7.49 11.14 2.74
CA HIS A 14 -6.37 11.55 3.59
C HIS A 14 -5.11 10.72 3.34
N VAL A 15 -5.16 9.78 2.40
CA VAL A 15 -4.09 8.81 2.17
C VAL A 15 -3.81 8.66 0.68
N GLY A 16 -2.53 8.73 0.32
CA GLY A 16 -2.04 8.35 -1.00
C GLY A 16 -1.83 6.84 -1.07
N TRP A 17 -2.36 6.20 -2.12
CA TRP A 17 -2.18 4.76 -2.37
C TRP A 17 -1.51 4.55 -3.73
N GLN A 18 -0.17 4.53 -3.74
CA GLN A 18 0.65 4.43 -4.94
C GLN A 18 1.34 3.07 -5.03
N ILE A 19 0.55 2.03 -5.24
CA ILE A 19 1.04 0.65 -5.24
C ILE A 19 1.77 0.23 -6.51
N ASP A 20 1.49 0.88 -7.63
CA ASP A 20 1.91 0.43 -8.96
C ASP A 20 2.70 1.43 -9.84
N PRO A 21 2.88 2.73 -9.50
CA PRO A 21 3.87 3.56 -10.19
C PRO A 21 5.27 2.93 -10.15
N PHE A 22 6.02 2.98 -11.26
CA PHE A 22 7.34 2.35 -11.38
C PHE A 22 8.46 3.24 -10.80
N GLY A 23 8.44 3.42 -9.49
CA GLY A 23 9.23 4.42 -8.76
C GLY A 23 8.38 5.62 -8.35
N HIS A 24 8.87 6.41 -7.39
CA HIS A 24 8.09 7.47 -6.74
C HIS A 24 8.91 8.75 -6.59
N SER A 25 8.32 9.90 -6.95
CA SER A 25 8.96 11.21 -6.81
C SER A 25 8.67 11.83 -5.45
N ARG A 26 9.68 12.52 -4.92
CA ARG A 26 9.62 13.40 -3.75
C ARG A 26 8.61 14.52 -3.94
N GLU A 27 8.50 15.03 -5.17
CA GLU A 27 7.50 16.04 -5.52
C GLU A 27 6.06 15.55 -5.26
N MET A 28 5.76 14.28 -5.51
CA MET A 28 4.42 13.75 -5.24
C MET A 28 4.11 13.71 -3.74
N ALA A 29 5.10 13.39 -2.90
CA ALA A 29 4.95 13.45 -1.46
C ALA A 29 4.68 14.90 -0.99
N SER A 30 5.42 15.88 -1.53
CA SER A 30 5.20 17.30 -1.28
C SER A 30 3.79 17.75 -1.65
N LEU A 31 3.30 17.35 -2.83
CA LEU A 31 1.94 17.68 -3.29
C LEU A 31 0.87 17.04 -2.39
N PHE A 32 1.03 15.77 -1.99
CA PHE A 32 0.08 15.11 -1.10
C PHE A 32 0.05 15.75 0.30
N ALA A 33 1.20 16.14 0.85
CA ALA A 33 1.25 16.88 2.12
C ALA A 33 0.46 18.20 2.00
N GLN A 34 0.67 18.97 0.92
CA GLN A 34 -0.07 20.22 0.66
C GLN A 34 -1.57 20.00 0.42
N LEU A 35 -1.98 18.83 -0.08
CA LEU A 35 -3.38 18.43 -0.21
C LEU A 35 -4.01 18.02 1.15
N GLY A 36 -3.25 18.00 2.24
CA GLY A 36 -3.69 17.65 3.58
C GLY A 36 -3.77 16.14 3.81
N TYR A 37 -2.94 15.35 3.13
CA TYR A 37 -2.85 13.91 3.36
C TYR A 37 -1.98 13.63 4.59
N ASP A 38 -2.36 12.62 5.35
CA ASP A 38 -1.66 12.18 6.56
C ASP A 38 -0.57 11.14 6.23
N GLY A 39 -0.69 10.44 5.10
CA GLY A 39 0.34 9.51 4.68
C GLY A 39 0.22 8.98 3.25
N LEU A 40 1.26 8.24 2.85
CA LEU A 40 1.43 7.65 1.52
C LEU A 40 1.91 6.20 1.63
N PHE A 41 1.33 5.31 0.84
CA PHE A 41 1.78 3.92 0.72
C PHE A 41 2.34 3.69 -0.67
N ILE A 42 3.53 3.09 -0.73
CA ILE A 42 4.24 2.82 -1.99
C ILE A 42 4.57 1.33 -2.13
N GLY A 43 4.45 0.83 -3.36
CA GLY A 43 4.70 -0.58 -3.66
C GLY A 43 6.06 -0.85 -4.32
N ARG A 44 6.52 0.03 -5.22
CA ARG A 44 7.62 -0.25 -6.15
C ARG A 44 8.78 0.74 -5.99
N LEU A 45 9.82 0.27 -5.33
CA LEU A 45 11.13 0.90 -5.20
C LEU A 45 12.22 -0.10 -5.57
N ASP A 46 13.44 0.37 -5.78
CA ASP A 46 14.58 -0.49 -6.10
C ASP A 46 14.69 -1.67 -5.13
N PHE A 47 14.97 -2.86 -5.67
CA PHE A 47 14.99 -4.10 -4.89
C PHE A 47 16.10 -4.10 -3.83
N GLN A 48 17.22 -3.41 -4.04
CA GLN A 48 18.30 -3.29 -3.06
C GLN A 48 17.91 -2.30 -1.95
N ASP A 49 17.31 -1.16 -2.31
CA ASP A 49 16.76 -0.21 -1.32
C ASP A 49 15.68 -0.90 -0.46
N LYS A 50 14.76 -1.65 -1.07
CA LYS A 50 13.75 -2.42 -0.33
C LYS A 50 14.37 -3.41 0.64
N GLN A 51 15.37 -4.18 0.22
CA GLN A 51 16.09 -5.11 1.09
C GLN A 51 16.83 -4.41 2.22
N GLN A 52 17.47 -3.27 1.93
CA GLN A 52 18.17 -2.49 2.94
C GLN A 52 17.20 -1.96 3.99
N ARG A 53 16.06 -1.39 3.58
CA ARG A 53 15.01 -0.91 4.48
C ARG A 53 14.43 -1.99 5.37
N PHE A 54 14.27 -3.21 4.85
CA PHE A 54 13.89 -4.36 5.65
C PHE A 54 14.95 -4.67 6.71
N ARG A 55 16.24 -4.68 6.36
CA ARG A 55 17.34 -4.92 7.30
C ARG A 55 17.47 -3.83 8.38
N THR A 56 17.23 -2.57 8.02
CA THR A 56 17.40 -1.41 8.91
C THR A 56 16.10 -0.93 9.55
N LYS A 57 14.97 -1.58 9.26
CA LYS A 57 13.62 -1.19 9.70
C LYS A 57 13.30 0.27 9.37
N THR A 58 13.50 0.65 8.12
CA THR A 58 13.22 2.01 7.59
C THR A 58 12.21 1.99 6.43
N THR A 59 11.31 1.02 6.45
CA THR A 59 10.14 0.92 5.55
C THR A 59 9.06 1.95 5.88
N GLU A 60 8.98 2.34 7.15
CA GLU A 60 8.15 3.44 7.65
C GLU A 60 9.06 4.64 7.92
N MET A 61 8.74 5.79 7.36
CA MET A 61 9.59 6.98 7.39
C MET A 61 8.77 8.26 7.27
N ILE A 62 9.37 9.38 7.67
CA ILE A 62 8.91 10.71 7.24
C ILE A 62 9.65 11.07 5.96
N TRP A 63 8.91 11.24 4.88
CA TRP A 63 9.48 11.69 3.61
C TRP A 63 9.43 13.22 3.54
N GLU A 64 10.60 13.84 3.52
CA GLU A 64 10.79 15.27 3.41
C GLU A 64 10.64 15.68 1.94
N GLY A 65 9.45 16.16 1.58
CA GLY A 65 9.06 16.41 0.18
C GLY A 65 9.67 17.65 -0.46
N SER A 66 10.13 18.63 0.33
CA SER A 66 10.65 19.89 -0.22
C SER A 66 11.51 20.64 0.79
N ASP A 67 12.73 20.95 0.39
CA ASP A 67 13.67 21.76 1.18
C ASP A 67 13.14 23.19 1.40
N ASN A 68 12.36 23.72 0.45
CA ASN A 68 11.80 25.08 0.53
C ASN A 68 10.58 25.17 1.44
N LEU A 69 9.75 24.12 1.48
CA LEU A 69 8.53 24.08 2.29
C LEU A 69 8.79 23.51 3.71
N GLY A 70 9.96 22.90 3.93
CA GLY A 70 10.34 22.29 5.19
C GLY A 70 9.30 21.28 5.68
N SER A 71 8.99 21.32 6.98
CA SER A 71 8.09 20.36 7.61
C SER A 71 6.66 20.38 7.08
N SER A 72 6.22 21.43 6.38
CA SER A 72 4.90 21.48 5.75
C SER A 72 4.75 20.56 4.53
N ALA A 73 5.87 20.08 3.97
CA ALA A 73 5.90 19.10 2.89
C ALA A 73 6.32 17.70 3.38
N ASN A 74 6.39 17.49 4.70
CA ASN A 74 6.70 16.19 5.27
C ASN A 74 5.46 15.29 5.23
N LEU A 75 5.64 14.05 4.79
CA LEU A 75 4.56 13.07 4.71
C LEU A 75 5.01 11.72 5.24
N PHE A 76 4.24 11.13 6.16
CA PHE A 76 4.50 9.76 6.57
C PHE A 76 4.35 8.82 5.38
N THR A 77 5.36 8.00 5.12
CA THR A 77 5.38 7.09 3.96
C THR A 77 5.70 5.68 4.40
N ASN A 78 4.92 4.72 3.91
CA ASN A 78 5.07 3.29 4.18
C ASN A 78 5.41 2.54 2.88
N VAL A 79 6.52 1.78 2.92
CA VAL A 79 6.90 0.82 1.89
C VAL A 79 6.22 -0.51 2.18
N LEU A 80 5.35 -0.96 1.28
CA LEU A 80 4.60 -2.20 1.46
C LEU A 80 5.50 -3.45 1.36
N PHE A 81 5.16 -4.45 2.18
CA PHE A 81 5.98 -5.65 2.34
C PHE A 81 6.06 -6.48 1.06
N ASN A 82 4.90 -6.91 0.54
CA ASN A 82 4.76 -7.81 -0.59
C ASN A 82 4.18 -7.11 -1.83
N ASN A 83 4.75 -5.94 -2.15
CA ASN A 83 4.18 -4.99 -3.12
C ASN A 83 2.73 -4.69 -2.73
N TYR A 84 1.74 -5.20 -3.45
CA TYR A 84 0.33 -4.97 -3.15
C TYR A 84 -0.52 -6.25 -3.15
N ALA A 85 0.14 -7.41 -3.09
CA ALA A 85 -0.50 -8.72 -3.14
C ALA A 85 -0.79 -9.28 -1.74
N PRO A 86 -1.73 -10.23 -1.59
CA PRO A 86 -1.91 -10.98 -0.35
C PRO A 86 -0.66 -11.79 0.00
N PRO A 87 -0.58 -12.30 1.23
CA PRO A 87 0.35 -13.37 1.56
C PRO A 87 0.24 -14.51 0.53
N PRO A 88 1.36 -15.10 0.07
CA PRO A 88 1.33 -16.19 -0.90
C PRO A 88 0.43 -17.34 -0.46
N GLY A 89 -0.46 -17.80 -1.34
CA GLY A 89 -1.45 -18.82 -1.04
C GLY A 89 -2.72 -18.31 -0.35
N PHE A 90 -2.93 -16.99 -0.24
CA PHE A 90 -4.11 -16.38 0.38
C PHE A 90 -4.84 -15.40 -0.56
N CYS A 91 -4.79 -15.65 -1.87
CA CYS A 91 -5.66 -14.96 -2.84
C CYS A 91 -7.04 -15.63 -2.89
N PHE A 92 -8.07 -14.99 -2.33
CA PHE A 92 -9.42 -15.55 -2.27
C PHE A 92 -10.34 -15.03 -3.38
N ASP A 93 -9.85 -15.07 -4.62
CA ASP A 93 -10.57 -14.59 -5.79
C ASP A 93 -10.84 -15.70 -6.81
N VAL A 94 -11.86 -15.52 -7.64
CA VAL A 94 -12.16 -16.41 -8.78
C VAL A 94 -11.02 -16.46 -9.80
N LEU A 95 -10.18 -15.43 -9.84
CA LEU A 95 -8.96 -15.38 -10.67
C LEU A 95 -7.82 -16.26 -10.13
N CYS A 96 -7.94 -16.76 -8.90
CA CYS A 96 -6.87 -17.45 -8.19
C CYS A 96 -7.21 -18.93 -7.97
N ALA A 97 -6.18 -19.77 -7.92
CA ALA A 97 -6.28 -21.21 -7.65
C ALA A 97 -5.90 -21.56 -6.20
N ASP A 98 -5.83 -20.56 -5.32
CA ASP A 98 -5.45 -20.76 -3.93
C ASP A 98 -6.57 -21.47 -3.15
N GLU A 99 -6.16 -22.31 -2.21
CA GLU A 99 -7.07 -23.12 -1.40
C GLU A 99 -7.95 -22.23 -0.48
N PRO A 100 -9.28 -22.42 -0.46
CA PRO A 100 -10.14 -21.70 0.48
C PRO A 100 -9.93 -22.21 1.92
N ILE A 101 -10.53 -21.52 2.88
CA ILE A 101 -10.60 -21.93 4.27
C ILE A 101 -11.83 -22.82 4.46
N ILE A 102 -11.59 -24.10 4.74
CA ILE A 102 -12.60 -25.13 4.95
C ILE A 102 -12.64 -25.44 6.45
N ASP A 103 -13.71 -24.98 7.09
CA ASP A 103 -13.93 -24.96 8.55
C ASP A 103 -14.96 -25.97 9.05
N ASP A 104 -15.53 -26.78 8.15
CA ASP A 104 -16.30 -27.97 8.52
C ASP A 104 -15.34 -29.07 8.99
N ASP A 105 -15.32 -29.35 10.28
CA ASP A 105 -14.44 -30.32 10.94
C ASP A 105 -14.72 -31.77 10.53
N ARG A 106 -15.85 -32.05 9.87
CA ARG A 106 -16.21 -33.36 9.32
C ARG A 106 -15.75 -33.53 7.88
N SER A 107 -15.39 -32.43 7.21
CA SER A 107 -14.88 -32.49 5.84
C SER A 107 -13.48 -33.13 5.83
N PRO A 108 -13.20 -34.07 4.93
CA PRO A 108 -11.83 -34.57 4.72
C PRO A 108 -10.87 -33.46 4.27
N GLU A 109 -11.40 -32.33 3.80
CA GLU A 109 -10.65 -31.15 3.37
C GLU A 109 -10.50 -30.08 4.47
N TYR A 110 -10.93 -30.35 5.71
CA TYR A 110 -10.77 -29.43 6.84
C TYR A 110 -9.32 -28.97 6.97
N ASN A 111 -9.09 -27.65 6.88
CA ASN A 111 -7.74 -27.10 6.73
C ASN A 111 -7.42 -25.91 7.63
N VAL A 112 -8.36 -25.47 8.46
CA VAL A 112 -8.22 -24.25 9.27
C VAL A 112 -6.92 -24.21 10.09
N PRO A 113 -6.54 -25.23 10.88
CA PRO A 113 -5.36 -25.14 11.74
C PRO A 113 -4.07 -24.98 10.91
N ARG A 114 -4.00 -25.65 9.75
CA ARG A 114 -2.87 -25.55 8.83
C ARG A 114 -2.81 -24.15 8.20
N ARG A 115 -3.92 -23.68 7.61
CA ARG A 115 -4.00 -22.38 6.93
C ARG A 115 -3.73 -21.23 7.90
N ALA A 116 -4.33 -21.25 9.09
CA ALA A 116 -4.07 -20.27 10.14
C ALA A 116 -2.59 -20.26 10.58
N SER A 117 -1.97 -21.43 10.74
CA SER A 117 -0.54 -21.51 11.12
C SER A 117 0.39 -20.97 10.02
N GLN A 118 0.07 -21.22 8.75
CA GLN A 118 0.78 -20.62 7.60
C GLN A 118 0.65 -19.09 7.60
N PHE A 119 -0.56 -18.58 7.82
CA PHE A 119 -0.85 -17.14 7.87
C PHE A 119 -0.12 -16.46 9.03
N ILE A 120 -0.18 -17.03 10.24
CA ILE A 120 0.53 -16.55 11.43
C ILE A 120 2.05 -16.53 11.18
N LYS A 121 2.60 -17.58 10.57
CA LYS A 121 4.03 -17.63 10.23
C LYS A 121 4.43 -16.50 9.29
N TYR A 122 3.62 -16.22 8.27
CA TYR A 122 3.86 -15.13 7.34
C TYR A 122 3.83 -13.76 8.04
N ILE A 123 2.81 -13.51 8.86
CA ILE A 123 2.69 -12.26 9.63
C ILE A 123 3.89 -12.09 10.56
N LYS A 124 4.23 -13.13 11.35
CA LYS A 124 5.37 -13.10 12.27
C LYS A 124 6.71 -12.86 11.57
N HIS A 125 6.82 -13.18 10.29
CA HIS A 125 7.95 -12.79 9.47
C HIS A 125 7.84 -11.32 9.02
N GLN A 126 6.70 -10.90 8.48
CA GLN A 126 6.48 -9.53 8.01
C GLN A 126 6.70 -8.47 9.12
N VAL A 127 6.17 -8.69 10.32
CA VAL A 127 6.26 -7.73 11.44
C VAL A 127 7.71 -7.42 11.84
N GLN A 128 8.67 -8.30 11.53
CA GLN A 128 10.08 -8.09 11.88
C GLN A 128 10.70 -6.90 11.15
N PHE A 129 10.11 -6.49 10.01
CA PHE A 129 10.62 -5.43 9.15
C PHE A 129 10.00 -4.05 9.40
N TYR A 130 9.00 -3.97 10.29
CA TYR A 130 8.33 -2.74 10.68
C TYR A 130 8.72 -2.34 12.11
N ARG A 131 8.52 -1.07 12.48
CA ARG A 131 8.87 -0.57 13.82
C ARG A 131 7.70 -0.65 14.79
N SER A 132 6.48 -0.41 14.30
CA SER A 132 5.29 -0.47 15.15
C SER A 132 4.78 -1.91 15.30
N ASN A 133 3.95 -2.12 16.32
CA ASN A 133 3.19 -3.37 16.50
C ASN A 133 1.95 -3.44 15.60
N ASN A 134 1.75 -2.45 14.73
CA ASN A 134 0.69 -2.43 13.73
C ASN A 134 1.31 -2.76 12.37
N THR A 135 0.72 -3.68 11.62
CA THR A 135 1.23 -4.07 10.31
C THR A 135 0.08 -4.20 9.32
N ILE A 136 0.20 -3.49 8.21
CA ILE A 136 -0.79 -3.56 7.12
C ILE A 136 -0.57 -4.82 6.28
N LEU A 137 -1.67 -5.50 5.95
CA LEU A 137 -1.71 -6.61 5.01
C LEU A 137 -2.58 -6.20 3.83
N THR A 138 -2.03 -6.29 2.62
CA THR A 138 -2.76 -6.01 1.39
C THR A 138 -3.47 -7.26 0.93
N MET A 139 -4.79 -7.36 1.12
CA MET A 139 -5.57 -8.53 0.73
C MET A 139 -6.28 -8.30 -0.61
N GLY A 140 -5.53 -8.29 -1.70
CA GLY A 140 -6.10 -8.07 -3.05
C GLY A 140 -5.04 -8.07 -4.14
N GLY A 141 -5.43 -7.76 -5.37
CA GLY A 141 -4.52 -7.70 -6.50
C GLY A 141 -5.17 -7.07 -7.72
N ASP A 142 -4.53 -7.25 -8.87
CA ASP A 142 -5.05 -6.75 -10.14
C ASP A 142 -6.44 -7.34 -10.40
N PHE A 143 -7.46 -6.48 -10.47
CA PHE A 143 -8.84 -6.83 -10.79
C PHE A 143 -9.47 -7.93 -9.90
N THR A 144 -9.01 -8.07 -8.66
CA THR A 144 -9.64 -8.94 -7.67
C THR A 144 -10.93 -8.32 -7.10
N TYR A 145 -11.59 -9.04 -6.21
CA TYR A 145 -12.93 -8.77 -5.68
C TYR A 145 -14.06 -8.89 -6.71
N GLN A 146 -13.89 -9.71 -7.76
CA GLN A 146 -14.99 -9.99 -8.71
C GLN A 146 -16.14 -10.75 -8.06
N ASP A 147 -15.81 -11.72 -7.19
CA ASP A 147 -16.74 -12.29 -6.22
C ASP A 147 -16.27 -11.90 -4.81
N THR A 148 -16.82 -10.81 -4.30
CA THR A 148 -16.48 -10.30 -2.96
C THR A 148 -16.79 -11.30 -1.85
N HIS A 149 -17.80 -12.17 -2.03
CA HIS A 149 -18.20 -13.13 -1.00
C HIS A 149 -17.08 -14.13 -0.73
N MET A 150 -16.32 -14.54 -1.75
CA MET A 150 -15.16 -15.42 -1.59
C MET A 150 -14.09 -14.79 -0.70
N TRP A 151 -13.76 -13.52 -0.89
CA TRP A 151 -12.81 -12.81 -0.05
C TRP A 151 -13.27 -12.72 1.40
N PHE A 152 -14.44 -12.12 1.62
CA PHE A 152 -14.92 -11.86 2.98
C PHE A 152 -15.17 -13.14 3.78
N LYS A 153 -15.77 -14.18 3.17
CA LYS A 153 -15.99 -15.47 3.84
C LYS A 153 -14.69 -16.11 4.34
N ASN A 154 -13.63 -16.07 3.54
CA ASN A 154 -12.35 -16.66 3.92
C ASN A 154 -11.59 -15.80 4.94
N LEU A 155 -11.65 -14.47 4.80
CA LEU A 155 -11.06 -13.53 5.75
C LEU A 155 -11.73 -13.60 7.13
N ASP A 156 -13.06 -13.69 7.18
CA ASP A 156 -13.82 -13.82 8.43
C ASP A 156 -13.39 -15.07 9.21
N LYS A 157 -13.24 -16.20 8.51
CA LYS A 157 -12.72 -17.43 9.10
C LYS A 157 -11.30 -17.25 9.63
N LEU A 158 -10.39 -16.69 8.83
CA LEU A 158 -9.01 -16.46 9.28
C LEU A 158 -8.94 -15.55 10.51
N ILE A 159 -9.67 -14.43 10.50
CA ILE A 159 -9.72 -13.48 11.60
C ILE A 159 -10.24 -14.17 12.87
N SER A 160 -11.39 -14.86 12.77
CA SER A 160 -12.00 -15.56 13.88
C SER A 160 -11.05 -16.59 14.51
N TYR A 161 -10.49 -17.48 13.69
CA TYR A 161 -9.63 -18.56 14.19
C TYR A 161 -8.28 -18.07 14.71
N VAL A 162 -7.66 -17.06 14.10
CA VAL A 162 -6.37 -16.52 14.58
C VAL A 162 -6.57 -15.75 15.88
N ASN A 163 -7.61 -14.91 15.99
CA ASN A 163 -7.86 -14.12 17.19
C ASN A 163 -8.30 -14.98 18.39
N ALA A 164 -8.97 -16.10 18.15
CA ALA A 164 -9.33 -17.06 19.20
C ALA A 164 -8.14 -17.90 19.70
N LYS A 165 -7.01 -17.90 18.99
CA LYS A 165 -5.83 -18.71 19.34
C LYS A 165 -4.97 -17.96 20.36
N GLU A 166 -5.00 -18.42 21.61
CA GLU A 166 -4.31 -17.79 22.75
C GLU A 166 -2.81 -17.56 22.50
N ASP A 167 -2.12 -18.52 21.89
CA ASP A 167 -0.66 -18.43 21.63
C ASP A 167 -0.28 -17.63 20.36
N SER A 168 -1.24 -17.01 19.68
CA SER A 168 -0.95 -16.27 18.44
C SER A 168 -0.15 -14.99 18.71
N ASN A 169 -0.45 -14.29 19.82
CA ASN A 169 -0.04 -12.91 20.10
C ASN A 169 -0.37 -11.95 18.93
N LEU A 170 -1.49 -12.19 18.24
CA LEU A 170 -1.94 -11.40 17.11
C LEU A 170 -3.40 -10.99 17.30
N ASN A 171 -3.75 -9.81 16.77
CA ASN A 171 -5.12 -9.35 16.65
C ASN A 171 -5.34 -8.90 15.19
N LEU A 172 -6.07 -9.71 14.43
CA LEU A 172 -6.43 -9.42 13.06
C LEU A 172 -7.75 -8.66 13.01
N VAL A 173 -7.80 -7.60 12.21
CA VAL A 173 -9.01 -6.82 11.99
C VAL A 173 -9.09 -6.40 10.54
N TYR A 174 -10.31 -6.25 10.01
CA TYR A 174 -10.50 -5.45 8.82
C TYR A 174 -10.08 -4.01 9.11
N SER A 175 -9.39 -3.40 8.16
CA SER A 175 -8.84 -2.06 8.33
C SER A 175 -8.78 -1.32 7.01
N THR A 176 -8.44 -0.05 7.09
CA THR A 176 -8.14 0.82 5.95
C THR A 176 -6.75 1.43 6.12
N PRO A 177 -6.12 1.94 5.06
CA PRO A 177 -4.86 2.67 5.16
C PRO A 177 -4.93 3.83 6.17
N SER A 178 -6.06 4.54 6.26
CA SER A 178 -6.26 5.61 7.23
C SER A 178 -6.30 5.10 8.68
N CYS A 179 -6.99 3.98 8.94
CA CYS A 179 -7.03 3.36 10.26
C CYS A 179 -5.63 2.86 10.69
N TYR A 180 -4.85 2.31 9.73
CA TYR A 180 -3.46 1.93 9.98
C TYR A 180 -2.61 3.14 10.37
N LEU A 181 -2.67 4.24 9.60
CA LEU A 181 -1.91 5.46 9.90
C LEU A 181 -2.24 6.01 11.28
N LYS A 182 -3.53 6.03 11.65
CA LYS A 182 -3.95 6.40 13.00
C LYS A 182 -3.28 5.51 14.06
N ALA A 183 -3.35 4.19 13.90
CA ALA A 183 -2.78 3.25 14.87
C ALA A 183 -1.25 3.37 14.98
N VAL A 184 -0.56 3.66 13.88
CA VAL A 184 0.89 3.91 13.85
C VAL A 184 1.24 5.24 14.49
N ASN A 185 0.45 6.28 14.26
CA ASN A 185 0.63 7.58 14.91
C ASN A 185 0.39 7.50 16.42
N ASP A 186 -0.66 6.80 16.85
CA ASP A 186 -0.99 6.57 18.27
C ASP A 186 0.09 5.78 19.01
N ALA A 187 0.92 5.00 18.29
CA ALA A 187 2.06 4.29 18.88
C ALA A 187 3.20 5.23 19.33
N ASN A 188 3.15 6.52 18.94
CA ASN A 188 4.07 7.57 19.37
C ASN A 188 5.56 7.20 19.23
N LEU A 189 5.90 6.64 18.06
CA LEU A 189 7.27 6.23 17.71
C LEU A 189 8.00 7.33 16.92
N THR A 190 9.32 7.29 16.99
CA THR A 190 10.19 8.13 16.14
C THR A 190 10.54 7.42 14.83
N TRP A 191 10.40 8.14 13.73
CA TRP A 191 10.59 7.62 12.38
C TRP A 191 11.89 8.14 11.75
N PRO A 192 12.59 7.31 10.94
CA PRO A 192 13.69 7.79 10.13
C PRO A 192 13.18 8.76 9.05
N THR A 193 14.06 9.60 8.53
CA THR A 193 13.73 10.53 7.44
C THR A 193 14.32 10.06 6.10
N LYS A 194 13.71 10.52 5.00
CA LYS A 194 14.22 10.39 3.62
C LYS A 194 13.97 11.73 2.91
N ASN A 195 14.89 12.20 2.08
CA ASN A 195 14.81 13.51 1.43
C ASN A 195 15.05 13.49 -0.09
N ASP A 196 15.21 12.32 -0.70
CA ASP A 196 15.41 12.13 -2.15
C ASP A 196 14.26 11.30 -2.77
N ASP A 197 14.38 10.92 -4.04
CA ASP A 197 13.37 10.15 -4.78
C ASP A 197 13.49 8.63 -4.54
N PHE A 198 12.50 7.87 -5.02
CA PHE A 198 12.58 6.41 -5.24
C PHE A 198 12.80 6.06 -6.72
N PHE A 199 13.56 6.88 -7.44
CA PHE A 199 13.96 6.64 -8.82
C PHE A 199 15.46 6.37 -8.95
N PRO A 200 15.89 5.56 -9.94
CA PRO A 200 15.07 4.72 -10.80
C PRO A 200 14.56 3.46 -10.06
N TYR A 201 13.45 2.88 -10.53
CA TYR A 201 12.97 1.60 -10.04
C TYR A 201 13.65 0.44 -10.78
N ALA A 202 14.11 -0.56 -10.03
CA ALA A 202 14.49 -1.87 -10.56
C ALA A 202 13.82 -2.99 -9.75
N SER A 203 13.24 -3.95 -10.45
CA SER A 203 12.61 -5.12 -9.82
C SER A 203 13.61 -6.19 -9.39
N ASP A 204 14.77 -6.24 -10.07
CA ASP A 204 15.80 -7.27 -9.95
C ASP A 204 17.12 -6.77 -10.61
N PRO A 205 18.26 -7.49 -10.46
CA PRO A 205 19.59 -6.98 -10.81
C PRO A 205 19.79 -6.45 -12.23
N HIS A 206 18.99 -6.90 -13.20
CA HIS A 206 19.15 -6.56 -14.61
C HIS A 206 17.90 -5.93 -15.24
N SER A 207 16.92 -5.53 -14.42
CA SER A 207 15.63 -5.00 -14.89
C SER A 207 15.38 -3.61 -14.34
N TYR A 208 16.10 -2.61 -14.86
CA TYR A 208 15.84 -1.20 -14.58
C TYR A 208 14.69 -0.70 -15.46
N TRP A 209 13.67 -0.14 -14.84
CA TRP A 209 12.46 0.32 -15.52
C TRP A 209 12.63 1.78 -15.98
N THR A 210 13.71 2.09 -16.69
CA THR A 210 13.95 3.46 -17.23
C THR A 210 13.47 3.60 -18.66
N GLY A 211 13.19 2.50 -19.37
CA GLY A 211 12.70 2.53 -20.76
C GLY A 211 11.35 3.24 -20.92
N TYR A 212 10.47 3.21 -19.89
CA TYR A 212 9.17 3.89 -19.96
C TYR A 212 9.28 5.43 -19.89
N PHE A 213 10.46 5.97 -19.51
CA PHE A 213 10.73 7.40 -19.55
C PHE A 213 10.67 7.95 -20.98
N THR A 214 11.03 7.14 -21.97
CA THR A 214 11.05 7.54 -23.40
C THR A 214 10.03 6.79 -24.26
N SER A 215 9.56 5.62 -23.85
CA SER A 215 8.59 4.81 -24.59
C SER A 215 7.34 5.60 -25.00
N ARG A 216 6.90 5.44 -26.26
CA ARG A 216 5.77 6.19 -26.87
C ARG A 216 5.97 7.73 -26.78
N PRO A 217 7.08 8.27 -27.30
CA PRO A 217 7.45 9.67 -27.13
C PRO A 217 6.42 10.64 -27.75
N THR A 218 5.74 10.24 -28.83
CA THR A 218 4.65 11.00 -29.43
C THR A 218 3.55 11.28 -28.40
N ILE A 219 3.07 10.27 -27.67
CA ILE A 219 2.02 10.44 -26.65
C ILE A 219 2.50 11.34 -25.50
N LYS A 220 3.76 11.20 -25.07
CA LYS A 220 4.33 12.09 -24.05
C LYS A 220 4.35 13.55 -24.50
N ARG A 221 4.68 13.82 -25.77
CA ARG A 221 4.60 15.18 -26.33
C ARG A 221 3.15 15.68 -26.40
N PHE A 222 2.22 14.82 -26.82
CA PHE A 222 0.79 15.18 -26.87
C PHE A 222 0.25 15.55 -25.50
N GLU A 223 0.65 14.85 -24.43
CA GLU A 223 0.27 15.21 -23.05
C GLU A 223 0.76 16.61 -22.67
N ARG A 224 2.03 16.95 -22.95
CA ARG A 224 2.58 18.28 -22.63
C ARG A 224 1.87 19.41 -23.38
N VAL A 225 1.60 19.19 -24.66
CA VAL A 225 0.86 20.14 -25.49
C VAL A 225 -0.58 20.29 -24.99
N GLY A 226 -1.25 19.17 -24.68
CA GLY A 226 -2.60 19.17 -24.13
C GLY A 226 -2.71 19.88 -22.79
N ASN A 227 -1.76 19.64 -21.88
CA ASN A 227 -1.69 20.34 -20.59
C ASN A 227 -1.60 21.86 -20.77
N ASN A 228 -0.78 22.35 -21.70
CA ASN A 228 -0.69 23.79 -21.97
C ASN A 228 -2.03 24.38 -22.41
N PHE A 229 -2.78 23.69 -23.28
CA PHE A 229 -4.12 24.14 -23.69
C PHE A 229 -5.11 24.17 -22.52
N LEU A 230 -5.06 23.20 -21.61
CA LEU A 230 -5.96 23.12 -20.45
C LEU A 230 -5.66 24.19 -19.38
N GLN A 231 -4.46 24.79 -19.38
CA GLN A 231 -4.10 25.88 -18.47
C GLN A 231 -4.50 27.26 -19.00
N VAL A 232 -4.88 27.38 -20.28
CA VAL A 232 -5.40 28.65 -20.81
C VAL A 232 -6.76 28.92 -20.14
N PRO A 233 -6.91 30.05 -19.41
CA PRO A 233 -8.19 30.41 -18.81
C PRO A 233 -9.26 30.53 -19.89
N ASN A 234 -10.43 29.94 -19.70
CA ASN A 234 -11.55 30.16 -20.60
C ASN A 234 -12.24 31.49 -20.20
N PRO A 235 -12.19 32.55 -21.03
CA PRO A 235 -12.75 33.86 -20.68
C PRO A 235 -14.28 33.88 -20.56
N GLU A 236 -14.98 32.80 -20.92
CA GLU A 236 -16.43 32.68 -20.75
C GLU A 236 -16.89 32.21 -19.36
N TRP A 237 -15.95 31.89 -18.45
CA TRP A 237 -16.25 31.37 -17.10
C TRP A 237 -15.72 32.24 -15.94
N SER A 238 -15.34 33.50 -16.24
CA SER A 238 -15.03 34.54 -15.25
C SER A 238 -16.19 35.53 -15.12
#